data_AF-A0A660MD58-F1
#
_entry.id   AF-A0A660MD58-F1
#
_cell.length_a   1.000
_cell.length_b   1.000
_cell.length_c   1.000
_cell.angle_alpha   90.00
_cell.angle_beta   90.00
_cell.angle_gamma   90.00
#
_symmetry.space_group_name_H-M   'P 1'
#
loop_
_entity.id
_entity.type
_entity.pdbx_description
1 polymer ?
#
loop_
_entity_poly.entity_id
_entity_poly.type
_entity_poly.pdbx_seq_one_letter_code
_entity_poly.pdbx_strand_id
1 'polypeptide(L)'
;MARRQNPIQNHKGKPMTTNHPAIAELAAIVGRRHLLTKPAKTAPYRKGFRYGEGDVLAVVQPGSLYELWQVAETCVAHDLIIIMQASNT
;
A
#
# COMPACT_ATOMS: atom_id res chain seq x y z
N MET A 1 -7.84 -19.10 -21.51
CA MET A 1 -8.37 -17.82 -20.98
C MET A 1 -7.20 -16.90 -20.70
N ALA A 2 -7.04 -15.85 -21.50
CA ALA A 2 -5.83 -15.03 -21.52
C ALA A 2 -5.77 -14.11 -20.30
N ARG A 3 -4.79 -14.31 -19.42
CA ARG A 3 -4.42 -13.35 -18.37
C ARG A 3 -3.99 -12.07 -19.09
N ARG A 4 -4.75 -10.99 -18.94
CA ARG A 4 -4.31 -9.66 -19.35
C ARG A 4 -3.14 -9.28 -18.43
N GLN A 5 -1.90 -9.49 -18.87
CA GLN A 5 -0.77 -8.79 -18.27
C GLN A 5 -1.00 -7.30 -18.52
N ASN A 6 -1.48 -6.57 -17.51
CA ASN A 6 -1.35 -5.12 -17.51
C ASN A 6 0.15 -4.81 -17.47
N PRO A 7 0.68 -3.99 -18.39
CA PRO A 7 2.08 -3.58 -18.31
C PRO A 7 2.28 -2.82 -17.01
N ILE A 8 3.31 -3.20 -16.24
CA ILE A 8 3.70 -2.51 -15.01
C ILE A 8 4.15 -1.11 -15.44
N GLN A 9 3.24 -0.14 -15.40
CA GLN A 9 3.56 1.23 -15.78
C GLN A 9 4.55 1.78 -14.77
N ASN A 10 5.72 2.19 -15.25
CA ASN A 10 6.78 2.73 -14.42
C ASN A 10 6.39 4.15 -13.98
N HIS A 11 5.71 4.26 -12.85
CA HIS A 11 5.35 5.53 -12.23
C HIS A 11 6.56 6.11 -11.50
N LYS A 12 7.61 6.52 -12.22
CA LYS A 12 8.67 7.32 -11.58
C LYS A 12 8.13 8.73 -11.31
N GLY A 13 7.72 8.98 -10.08
CA GLY A 13 7.41 10.33 -9.58
C GLY A 13 5.99 10.83 -9.83
N LYS A 14 5.03 9.93 -10.15
CA LYS A 14 3.60 10.30 -10.22
C LYS A 14 2.95 9.87 -8.91
N PRO A 15 2.39 10.79 -8.10
CA PRO A 15 1.67 10.39 -6.89
C PRO A 15 0.55 9.43 -7.29
N MET A 16 0.55 8.23 -6.72
CA MET A 16 -0.53 7.28 -6.94
C MET A 16 -1.86 7.95 -6.57
N THR A 17 -2.83 7.80 -7.46
CA THR A 17 -4.15 8.43 -7.32
C THR A 17 -4.78 8.01 -6.00
N THR A 18 -4.91 8.95 -5.06
CA THR A 18 -5.45 8.73 -3.72
C THR A 18 -6.96 8.47 -3.70
N ASN A 19 -7.59 8.35 -4.87
CA ASN A 19 -9.03 8.14 -5.05
C ASN A 19 -9.39 6.65 -5.27
N HIS A 20 -8.51 5.72 -4.90
CA HIS A 20 -8.77 4.30 -5.03
C HIS A 20 -9.79 3.84 -3.97
N PRO A 21 -10.83 3.04 -4.32
CA PRO A 21 -11.88 2.64 -3.37
C PRO A 21 -11.33 1.91 -2.14
N ALA A 22 -10.31 1.08 -2.30
CA ALA A 22 -9.61 0.41 -1.19
C ALA A 22 -9.14 1.36 -0.07
N ILE A 23 -8.84 2.64 -0.35
CA ILE A 23 -8.39 3.57 0.69
C ILE A 23 -9.47 3.80 1.75
N ALA A 24 -10.74 3.87 1.35
CA ALA A 24 -11.84 4.06 2.30
C ALA A 24 -12.06 2.82 3.16
N GLU A 25 -12.01 1.63 2.57
CA GLU A 25 -12.16 0.35 3.26
C GLU A 25 -11.01 0.10 4.25
N LEU A 26 -9.76 0.31 3.81
CA LEU A 26 -8.59 0.19 4.67
C LEU A 26 -8.65 1.20 5.83
N ALA A 27 -9.14 2.42 5.60
CA ALA A 27 -9.32 3.40 6.66
C ALA A 27 -10.38 2.99 7.69
N ALA A 28 -11.40 2.23 7.27
CA ALA A 28 -12.42 1.69 8.17
C ALA A 28 -11.88 0.55 9.04
N ILE A 29 -10.93 -0.25 8.52
CA ILE A 29 -10.31 -1.35 9.25
C ILE A 29 -9.31 -0.83 10.31
N VAL A 30 -8.28 -0.08 9.90
CA VAL A 30 -7.19 0.31 10.81
C VAL A 30 -7.36 1.70 11.43
N GLY A 31 -8.32 2.47 10.93
CA GLY A 31 -8.50 3.88 11.29
C GLY A 31 -7.56 4.83 10.53
N ARG A 32 -8.00 6.08 10.35
CA ARG A 32 -7.29 7.10 9.53
C ARG A 32 -5.89 7.46 10.02
N ARG A 33 -5.59 7.23 11.31
CA ARG A 33 -4.25 7.49 11.88
C ARG A 33 -3.22 6.46 11.44
N HIS A 34 -3.66 5.24 11.14
CA HIS A 34 -2.82 4.10 10.76
C HIS A 34 -2.83 3.84 9.25
N LEU A 35 -3.43 4.73 8.46
CA LEU A 35 -3.42 4.71 7.00
C LEU A 35 -2.68 5.93 6.46
N LEU A 36 -1.50 5.72 5.89
CA LEU A 36 -0.66 6.78 5.35
C LEU A 36 -0.73 6.78 3.83
N THR A 37 -1.26 7.86 3.25
CA THR A 37 -1.36 8.03 1.78
C THR A 37 -0.56 9.22 1.25
N LYS A 38 -0.15 10.14 2.13
CA LYS A 38 0.62 11.33 1.74
C LYS A 38 2.07 10.94 1.42
N PRO A 39 2.65 11.39 0.29
CA PRO A 39 4.02 11.04 -0.11
C PRO A 39 5.08 11.29 0.97
N ALA A 40 4.97 12.39 1.72
CA ALA A 40 5.90 12.74 2.80
C ALA A 40 5.80 11.78 4.00
N LYS A 41 4.60 11.25 4.29
CA LYS A 41 4.40 10.30 5.39
C LYS A 41 4.79 8.87 5.02
N THR A 42 4.70 8.53 3.74
CA THR A 42 5.07 7.20 3.24
C THR A 42 6.55 7.09 2.88
N ALA A 43 7.28 8.20 2.74
CA ALA A 43 8.69 8.21 2.36
C ALA A 43 9.60 7.27 3.18
N PRO A 44 9.50 7.19 4.52
CA PRO A 44 10.33 6.28 5.33
C PRO A 44 10.08 4.78 5.05
N TYR A 45 8.93 4.43 4.48
CA TYR A 45 8.54 3.05 4.17
C TYR A 45 8.82 2.67 2.71
N ARG A 46 9.07 3.66 1.86
CA ARG A 46 9.24 3.50 0.41
C ARG A 46 10.68 3.55 -0.03
N LYS A 47 11.55 4.17 0.78
CA LYS A 47 12.98 4.27 0.54
C LYS A 47 13.69 3.19 1.35
N GLY A 48 14.39 2.30 0.67
CA GLY A 48 15.23 1.29 1.31
C GLY A 48 16.47 1.91 1.95
N PHE A 49 17.02 1.27 2.99
CA PHE A 49 18.20 1.77 3.70
C PHE A 49 19.45 1.82 2.81
N ARG A 50 19.65 0.81 1.94
CA ARG A 50 20.82 0.71 1.05
C ARG A 50 20.56 1.25 -0.34
N TYR A 51 19.48 0.80 -0.98
CA TYR A 51 19.09 1.19 -2.34
C TYR A 51 17.58 0.99 -2.55
N GLY A 52 17.01 1.67 -3.54
CA GLY A 52 15.63 1.46 -4.00
C GLY A 52 14.63 2.44 -3.42
N GLU A 53 13.75 2.93 -4.30
CA GLU A 53 12.58 3.74 -3.96
C GLU A 53 11.42 3.31 -4.86
N GLY A 54 10.20 3.33 -4.35
CA GLY A 54 8.99 3.06 -5.11
C GLY A 54 7.80 3.90 -4.63
N ASP A 55 6.84 4.14 -5.52
CA ASP A 55 5.55 4.73 -5.14
C ASP A 55 4.61 3.62 -4.61
N VAL A 56 3.76 3.97 -3.65
CA VAL A 56 2.76 3.06 -3.06
C VAL A 56 1.41 3.77 -2.95
N LEU A 57 0.33 2.99 -2.97
CA LEU A 57 -1.03 3.51 -2.77
C LEU A 57 -1.19 4.07 -1.36
N ALA A 58 -0.77 3.26 -0.39
CA ALA A 58 -0.85 3.55 1.02
C ALA A 58 0.14 2.67 1.79
N VAL A 59 0.52 3.13 2.98
CA VAL A 59 1.11 2.30 4.02
C VAL A 59 0.03 2.08 5.08
N VAL A 60 -0.20 0.82 5.44
CA VAL A 60 -1.23 0.40 6.39
C VAL A 60 -0.53 -0.17 7.63
N GLN A 61 -0.93 0.28 8.81
CA GLN A 61 -0.31 -0.13 10.09
C GLN A 61 -1.35 -0.82 10.99
N PRO A 62 -1.63 -2.12 10.77
CA PRO A 62 -2.59 -2.85 11.59
C PRO A 62 -2.09 -2.99 13.04
N GLY A 63 -2.97 -2.80 14.02
CA GLY A 63 -2.70 -2.94 15.45
C GLY A 63 -2.96 -4.35 16.00
N SER A 64 -3.54 -5.25 15.19
CA SER A 64 -3.81 -6.63 15.56
C SER A 64 -3.68 -7.59 14.38
N LEU A 65 -3.59 -8.89 14.67
CA LEU A 65 -3.59 -9.92 13.62
C LEU A 65 -4.91 -9.98 12.85
N TYR A 66 -6.03 -9.65 13.50
CA TYR A 66 -7.33 -9.60 12.84
C TYR A 66 -7.40 -8.45 11.83
N GLU A 67 -6.94 -7.25 12.22
CA GLU A 67 -6.83 -6.13 11.29
C GLU A 67 -5.89 -6.45 10.12
N LEU A 68 -4.74 -7.09 10.38
CA LEU A 68 -3.82 -7.51 9.32
C LEU A 68 -4.48 -8.47 8.32
N TRP A 69 -5.26 -9.44 8.82
CA TRP A 69 -6.00 -10.37 7.97
C TRP A 69 -7.05 -9.64 7.11
N GLN A 70 -7.86 -8.75 7.69
CA GLN A 70 -8.85 -7.97 6.95
C GLN A 70 -8.19 -7.06 5.89
N VAL A 71 -7.03 -6.47 6.20
CA VAL A 71 -6.24 -5.68 5.24
C VAL A 71 -5.78 -6.55 4.06
N ALA A 72 -5.28 -7.76 4.33
CA ALA A 72 -4.85 -8.69 3.28
C ALA A 72 -6.02 -9.10 2.37
N GLU A 73 -7.19 -9.42 2.94
CA GLU A 73 -8.40 -9.71 2.16
C GLU A 73 -8.82 -8.54 1.28
N THR A 74 -8.83 -7.33 1.83
CA THR A 74 -9.16 -6.10 1.08
C THR A 74 -8.19 -5.91 -0.08
N CYS A 75 -6.89 -6.07 0.15
CA CYS A 75 -5.89 -5.96 -0.92
C CYS A 75 -6.12 -6.98 -2.04
N VAL A 76 -6.44 -8.24 -1.71
CA VAL A 76 -6.74 -9.28 -2.71
C VAL A 76 -8.02 -8.94 -3.50
N ALA A 77 -9.09 -8.49 -2.83
CA ALA A 77 -10.34 -8.12 -3.49
C ALA A 77 -10.19 -6.97 -4.50
N HIS A 78 -9.22 -6.09 -4.26
CA HIS A 78 -8.91 -4.91 -5.09
C HIS A 78 -7.71 -5.12 -6.04
N ASP A 79 -7.20 -6.35 -6.19
CA ASP A 79 -6.05 -6.69 -7.04
C ASP A 79 -4.77 -5.88 -6.73
N LEU A 80 -4.50 -5.67 -5.43
CA LEU A 80 -3.37 -4.89 -4.94
C LEU A 80 -2.18 -5.78 -4.57
N ILE A 81 -0.98 -5.31 -4.92
CA ILE A 81 0.28 -5.91 -4.46
C ILE A 81 0.53 -5.53 -3.00
N ILE A 82 0.89 -6.52 -2.18
CA ILE A 82 1.24 -6.34 -0.77
C ILE A 82 2.76 -6.47 -0.61
N ILE A 83 3.38 -5.48 0.04
CA ILE A 83 4.79 -5.55 0.48
C ILE A 83 4.78 -5.56 2.01
N MET A 84 4.99 -6.73 2.59
CA MET A 84 5.08 -6.89 4.05
C MET A 84 6.41 -6.34 4.56
N GLN A 85 6.37 -5.48 5.57
CA GLN A 85 7.56 -4.81 6.08
C GLN A 85 7.49 -4.69 7.61
N ALA A 86 8.58 -5.07 8.30
CA ALA A 86 8.70 -4.99 9.77
C ALA A 86 9.58 -3.82 10.25
N SER A 87 10.87 -3.80 9.90
CA SER A 87 11.81 -2.77 10.41
C SER A 87 12.57 -1.94 9.35
N ASN A 88 12.39 -2.19 8.04
CA ASN A 88 13.03 -1.47 6.92
C ASN A 88 14.53 -1.14 7.13
N THR A 89 15.37 -2.17 7.31
CA THR A 89 16.84 -2.08 7.54
C THR A 89 17.67 -2.46 6.31
#